data_AF-A0AAV1G3B4-F1
#
_entry.id   AF-A0AAV1G3B4-F1
#
_cell.length_a   1.000
_cell.length_b   1.000
_cell.length_c   1.000
_cell.angle_alpha   90.00
_cell.angle_beta   90.00
_cell.angle_gamma   90.00
#
_symmetry.space_group_name_H-M   'P 1'
#
loop_
_entity.id
_entity.type
_entity.pdbx_description
1 polymer ?
#
loop_
_entity_poly.entity_id
_entity_poly.type
_entity_poly.pdbx_seq_one_letter_code
_entity_poly.pdbx_strand_id
1 'polypeptide(L)'
;MEINVNVSLMITYEDESVDVRYSNGAQLQLSPCGSEFMLVKPRDPSRHPLQPPERVRGRTRFTISDYKELLLAALTFRNTYASRPYLPEELVPPEHRQPFFSVDSAVRWPERSSCVAEPGARGAIIVKSEEGRAVLILSPSGKEFSVQFTCNLSQNKNQLCSSESSPGREAGDLIHLSSNDETKDVDHSRGSRRDEPIRSRSLSPGTTSTAQSKPEEMFQSTTVIQHHSTSEPDPVWFYPLSLARLSTPGEDGADGERGSNLLQKSDASNIQRSSQLPQALPLTCSAPHWHRWKIKDPLAGKDHLDQDLPTELVKVMWCQGVTYRILSGAVSVVEVSPGDGSVMCSNGVLSSYFTHHKPDPQSGQVKEITYHLDNLPPDAPGQLYSVRSVVSRASRSVTTSSGSI
;
A
#
# COMPACT_ATOMS: atom_id res chain seq x y z
N MET A 1 -0.06 -15.84 0.16
CA MET A 1 -1.23 -15.04 0.60
C MET A 1 -2.45 -15.92 0.42
N GLU A 2 -2.96 -16.52 1.50
CA GLU A 2 -4.22 -17.28 1.43
C GLU A 2 -5.37 -16.28 1.41
N ILE A 3 -5.87 -15.97 0.21
CA ILE A 3 -7.02 -15.10 0.05
C ILE A 3 -8.27 -15.91 0.42
N ASN A 4 -9.04 -15.37 1.37
CA ASN A 4 -10.22 -16.02 1.93
C ASN A 4 -11.18 -16.48 0.80
N VAL A 5 -11.72 -17.71 0.91
CA VAL A 5 -12.30 -18.53 -0.17
C VAL A 5 -13.54 -17.91 -0.85
N ASN A 6 -13.98 -16.74 -0.40
CA ASN A 6 -15.19 -16.05 -0.83
C ASN A 6 -14.92 -14.74 -1.62
N VAL A 7 -13.68 -14.42 -1.97
CA VAL A 7 -13.35 -13.24 -2.81
C VAL A 7 -13.34 -13.61 -4.30
N SER A 8 -14.09 -12.88 -5.13
CA SER A 8 -14.11 -13.07 -6.59
C SER A 8 -13.22 -12.08 -7.35
N LEU A 9 -13.10 -10.85 -6.84
CA LEU A 9 -12.36 -9.75 -7.46
C LEU A 9 -11.85 -8.76 -6.40
N MET A 10 -10.62 -8.29 -6.54
CA MET A 10 -10.11 -7.10 -5.85
C MET A 10 -9.56 -6.11 -6.88
N ILE A 11 -9.79 -4.81 -6.69
CA ILE A 11 -9.28 -3.74 -7.56
C ILE A 11 -8.71 -2.63 -6.67
N THR A 12 -7.48 -2.21 -6.94
CA THR A 12 -6.90 -0.95 -6.46
C THR A 12 -6.92 0.05 -7.63
N TYR A 13 -7.48 1.23 -7.40
CA TYR A 13 -7.51 2.33 -8.37
C TYR A 13 -6.26 3.21 -8.22
N GLU A 14 -6.02 4.11 -9.18
CA GLU A 14 -4.87 5.03 -9.13
C GLU A 14 -4.90 5.98 -7.91
N ASP A 15 -6.09 6.27 -7.36
CA ASP A 15 -6.23 7.03 -6.12
C ASP A 15 -6.01 6.20 -4.83
N GLU A 16 -5.54 4.95 -4.96
CA GLU A 16 -5.36 3.97 -3.88
C GLU A 16 -6.65 3.56 -3.14
N SER A 17 -7.84 3.94 -3.62
CA SER A 17 -9.08 3.30 -3.18
C SER A 17 -9.11 1.84 -3.62
N VAL A 18 -9.82 1.00 -2.86
CA VAL A 18 -9.96 -0.44 -3.16
C VAL A 18 -11.42 -0.83 -3.25
N ASP A 19 -11.76 -1.63 -4.26
CA ASP A 19 -13.07 -2.30 -4.42
C ASP A 19 -12.86 -3.82 -4.36
N VAL A 20 -13.52 -4.50 -3.42
CA VAL A 20 -13.50 -5.95 -3.27
C VAL A 20 -14.90 -6.49 -3.48
N ARG A 21 -15.04 -7.44 -4.43
CA ARG A 21 -16.29 -8.16 -4.67
C ARG A 21 -16.15 -9.59 -4.16
N TYR A 22 -17.19 -10.06 -3.49
CA TYR A 22 -17.26 -11.40 -2.91
C TYR A 22 -18.22 -12.27 -3.71
N SER A 23 -18.02 -13.59 -3.72
CA SER A 23 -18.86 -14.55 -4.45
C SER A 23 -20.31 -14.61 -3.94
N ASN A 24 -20.56 -14.20 -2.69
CA ASN A 24 -21.91 -14.03 -2.15
C ASN A 24 -22.62 -12.74 -2.64
N GLY A 25 -21.99 -11.93 -3.49
CA GLY A 25 -22.54 -10.66 -3.99
C GLY A 25 -22.37 -9.47 -3.03
N ALA A 26 -21.64 -9.61 -1.92
CA ALA A 26 -21.22 -8.47 -1.12
C ALA A 26 -20.15 -7.65 -1.87
N GLN A 27 -20.08 -6.36 -1.57
CA GLN A 27 -19.07 -5.46 -2.11
C GLN A 27 -18.50 -4.58 -0.98
N LEU A 28 -17.19 -4.60 -0.80
CA LEU A 28 -16.48 -3.78 0.18
C LEU A 28 -15.59 -2.76 -0.52
N GLN A 29 -15.78 -1.49 -0.20
CA GLN A 29 -14.91 -0.41 -0.67
C GLN A 29 -14.11 0.18 0.48
N LEU A 30 -12.83 0.45 0.24
CA LEU A 30 -11.94 1.22 1.12
C LEU A 30 -11.66 2.59 0.51
N SER A 31 -11.63 3.62 1.35
CA SER A 31 -11.18 4.95 0.94
C SER A 31 -9.70 4.95 0.54
N PRO A 32 -9.25 5.92 -0.28
CA PRO A 32 -7.84 6.14 -0.62
C PRO A 32 -6.86 6.01 0.54
N CYS A 33 -7.21 6.59 1.69
CA CYS A 33 -6.37 6.60 2.89
C CYS A 33 -6.50 5.34 3.78
N GLY A 34 -7.35 4.37 3.42
CA GLY A 34 -7.66 3.17 4.21
C GLY A 34 -8.48 3.40 5.49
N SER A 35 -8.66 4.65 5.93
CA SER A 35 -9.27 4.97 7.24
C SER A 35 -10.79 4.80 7.32
N GLU A 36 -11.48 4.77 6.17
CA GLU A 36 -12.91 4.54 6.09
C GLU A 36 -13.24 3.42 5.11
N PHE A 37 -14.40 2.78 5.31
CA PHE A 37 -14.93 1.76 4.42
C PHE A 37 -16.44 1.91 4.19
N MET A 38 -16.91 1.32 3.09
CA MET A 38 -18.32 1.08 2.82
C MET A 38 -18.52 -0.38 2.40
N LEU A 39 -19.29 -1.15 3.17
CA LEU A 39 -19.74 -2.49 2.84
C LEU A 39 -21.18 -2.43 2.35
N VAL A 40 -21.43 -2.94 1.15
CA VAL A 40 -22.76 -3.27 0.63
C VAL A 40 -22.97 -4.76 0.87
N LYS A 41 -24.02 -5.11 1.63
CA LYS A 41 -24.34 -6.51 1.93
C LYS A 41 -24.95 -7.21 0.71
N PRO A 42 -24.89 -8.56 0.64
CA PRO A 42 -25.64 -9.33 -0.34
C PRO A 42 -27.11 -8.94 -0.38
N ARG A 43 -27.75 -9.01 -1.56
CA ARG A 43 -29.20 -8.83 -1.64
C ARG A 43 -29.89 -10.04 -1.00
N ASP A 44 -30.72 -9.77 -0.01
CA ASP A 44 -31.67 -10.72 0.56
C ASP A 44 -32.71 -11.11 -0.51
N PRO A 45 -32.80 -12.39 -0.92
CA PRO A 45 -33.77 -12.83 -1.94
C PRO A 45 -35.23 -12.63 -1.53
N SER A 46 -35.52 -12.46 -0.25
CA SER A 46 -36.87 -12.20 0.27
C SER A 46 -37.29 -10.73 0.23
N ARG A 47 -36.34 -9.80 0.01
CA ARG A 47 -36.65 -8.36 -0.06
C ARG A 47 -37.09 -7.93 -1.45
N HIS A 48 -37.97 -6.94 -1.47
CA HIS A 48 -38.51 -6.38 -2.72
C HIS A 48 -37.40 -5.74 -3.59
N PRO A 49 -37.35 -5.98 -4.92
CA PRO A 49 -36.25 -5.53 -5.78
C PRO A 49 -35.95 -4.03 -5.80
N LEU A 50 -36.94 -3.19 -5.46
CA LEU A 50 -36.77 -1.73 -5.34
C LEU A 50 -36.23 -1.25 -3.98
N GLN A 51 -36.09 -2.13 -2.99
CA GLN A 51 -35.46 -1.73 -1.72
C GLN A 51 -33.96 -1.48 -1.94
N PRO A 52 -33.40 -0.39 -1.37
CA PRO A 52 -31.97 -0.15 -1.45
C PRO A 52 -31.21 -1.29 -0.76
N PRO A 53 -30.06 -1.72 -1.31
CA PRO A 53 -29.24 -2.74 -0.66
C PRO A 53 -28.77 -2.21 0.70
N GLU A 54 -28.66 -3.10 1.69
CA GLU A 54 -28.22 -2.73 3.03
C GLU A 54 -26.73 -2.36 3.02
N ARG A 55 -26.38 -1.26 3.71
CA ARG A 55 -25.03 -0.68 3.69
C ARG A 55 -24.54 -0.41 5.10
N VAL A 56 -23.24 -0.64 5.31
CA VAL A 56 -22.51 -0.26 6.51
C VAL A 56 -21.37 0.65 6.09
N ARG A 57 -21.32 1.88 6.60
CA ARG A 57 -20.15 2.77 6.47
C ARG A 57 -19.54 2.95 7.85
N GLY A 58 -18.20 2.89 7.93
CA GLY A 58 -17.51 3.00 9.21
C GLY A 58 -16.05 3.46 9.06
N ARG A 59 -15.42 3.73 10.21
CA ARG A 59 -13.97 3.90 10.29
C ARG A 59 -13.32 2.54 10.45
N THR A 60 -12.32 2.26 9.62
CA THR A 60 -11.70 0.93 9.51
C THR A 60 -11.09 0.44 10.82
N ARG A 61 -10.47 1.31 11.62
CA ARG A 61 -9.93 0.94 12.94
C ARG A 61 -10.98 0.49 13.99
N PHE A 62 -12.25 0.85 13.81
CA PHE A 62 -13.35 0.52 14.74
C PHE A 62 -14.29 -0.56 14.15
N THR A 63 -13.74 -1.41 13.29
CA THR A 63 -14.46 -2.51 12.66
C THR A 63 -14.85 -3.58 13.69
N ILE A 64 -16.13 -3.97 13.70
CA ILE A 64 -16.65 -5.07 14.51
C ILE A 64 -16.20 -6.44 13.99
N SER A 65 -16.27 -7.46 14.83
CA SER A 65 -15.96 -8.87 14.51
C SER A 65 -16.46 -9.31 13.14
N ASP A 66 -17.73 -9.01 12.85
CA ASP A 66 -18.52 -9.52 11.72
C ASP A 66 -17.93 -9.16 10.34
N TYR A 67 -17.13 -8.09 10.28
CA TYR A 67 -16.50 -7.61 9.04
C TYR A 67 -14.97 -7.56 9.14
N LYS A 68 -14.37 -7.98 10.26
CA LYS A 68 -12.93 -7.81 10.53
C LYS A 68 -12.07 -8.54 9.49
N GLU A 69 -12.38 -9.79 9.17
CA GLU A 69 -11.61 -10.57 8.17
C GLU A 69 -11.72 -9.96 6.76
N LEU A 70 -12.92 -9.51 6.37
CA LEU A 70 -13.16 -8.89 5.07
C LEU A 70 -12.30 -7.63 4.89
N LEU A 71 -12.26 -6.80 5.94
CA LEU A 71 -11.49 -5.55 5.97
C LEU A 71 -9.99 -5.78 6.14
N LEU A 72 -9.55 -6.82 6.86
CA LEU A 72 -8.15 -7.22 6.89
C LEU A 72 -7.64 -7.66 5.50
N ALA A 73 -8.42 -8.48 4.79
CA ALA A 73 -8.06 -8.91 3.43
C ALA A 73 -7.96 -7.71 2.47
N ALA A 74 -8.95 -6.80 2.52
CA ALA A 74 -8.96 -5.58 1.70
C ALA A 74 -7.81 -4.61 2.06
N LEU A 75 -7.50 -4.43 3.35
CA LEU A 75 -6.37 -3.60 3.79
C LEU A 75 -5.02 -4.20 3.42
N THR A 76 -4.86 -5.52 3.53
CA THR A 76 -3.61 -6.20 3.11
C THR A 76 -3.41 -5.97 1.61
N PHE A 77 -4.45 -6.19 0.79
CA PHE A 77 -4.40 -5.92 -0.65
C PHE A 77 -4.08 -4.45 -0.96
N ARG A 78 -4.74 -3.49 -0.28
CA ARG A 78 -4.43 -2.06 -0.38
C ARG A 78 -2.95 -1.81 -0.08
N ASN A 79 -2.48 -2.24 1.08
CA ASN A 79 -1.14 -1.94 1.59
C ASN A 79 -0.02 -2.58 0.74
N THR A 80 -0.30 -3.64 -0.02
CA THR A 80 0.65 -4.24 -0.96
C THR A 80 0.87 -3.39 -2.23
N TYR A 81 -0.10 -2.58 -2.66
CA TYR A 81 -0.02 -1.80 -3.91
C TYR A 81 -0.17 -0.27 -3.75
N ALA A 82 -0.50 0.20 -2.55
CA ALA A 82 -0.46 1.60 -2.15
C ALA A 82 0.97 2.05 -1.84
N SER A 83 1.29 3.31 -2.14
CA SER A 83 2.53 3.99 -1.78
C SER A 83 2.80 3.98 -0.27
N ARG A 84 1.74 4.18 0.53
CA ARG A 84 1.82 4.19 2.00
C ARG A 84 0.78 3.24 2.63
N PRO A 85 1.18 2.41 3.61
CA PRO A 85 0.27 1.48 4.25
C PRO A 85 -0.62 2.19 5.29
N TYR A 86 -1.82 1.67 5.53
CA TYR A 86 -2.66 2.04 6.68
C TYR A 86 -2.66 0.89 7.69
N LEU A 87 -2.14 1.14 8.89
CA LEU A 87 -1.76 0.13 9.88
C LEU A 87 -2.33 0.48 11.27
N PRO A 88 -3.65 0.51 11.47
CA PRO A 88 -4.24 0.77 12.77
C PRO A 88 -3.94 -0.39 13.73
N GLU A 89 -3.49 -0.07 14.94
CA GLU A 89 -3.07 -1.05 15.93
C GLU A 89 -4.15 -2.12 16.22
N GLU A 90 -5.42 -1.74 16.25
CA GLU A 90 -6.55 -2.63 16.53
C GLU A 90 -6.73 -3.78 15.51
N LEU A 91 -6.16 -3.61 14.31
CA LEU A 91 -6.21 -4.59 13.23
C LEU A 91 -4.90 -5.36 13.03
N VAL A 92 -3.76 -4.85 13.50
CA VAL A 92 -2.50 -5.61 13.47
C VAL A 92 -2.51 -6.65 14.60
N PRO A 93 -2.35 -7.96 14.32
CA PRO A 93 -2.29 -8.98 15.36
C PRO A 93 -1.13 -8.74 16.32
N PRO A 94 -1.29 -8.91 17.66
CA PRO A 94 -0.25 -8.60 18.64
C PRO A 94 1.06 -9.36 18.41
N GLU A 95 1.00 -10.60 17.91
CA GLU A 95 2.14 -11.42 17.52
C GLU A 95 2.97 -10.85 16.34
N HIS A 96 2.39 -9.94 15.57
CA HIS A 96 3.05 -9.23 14.47
C HIS A 96 3.48 -7.80 14.85
N ARG A 97 3.27 -7.37 16.10
CA ARG A 97 3.72 -6.07 16.60
C ARG A 97 5.08 -6.21 17.27
N GLN A 98 6.00 -5.33 16.91
CA GLN A 98 7.36 -5.31 17.45
C GLN A 98 7.63 -3.95 18.10
N PRO A 99 8.22 -3.91 19.32
CA PRO A 99 8.78 -2.70 19.89
C PRO A 99 9.74 -2.03 18.91
N PHE A 100 9.61 -0.72 18.73
CA PHE A 100 10.48 0.04 17.85
C PHE A 100 10.86 1.37 18.50
N PHE A 101 12.17 1.62 18.58
CA PHE A 101 12.73 2.75 19.32
C PHE A 101 13.32 3.83 18.40
N SER A 102 13.20 3.67 17.08
CA SER A 102 13.70 4.62 16.09
C SER A 102 12.57 5.29 15.33
N VAL A 103 12.69 6.60 15.11
CA VAL A 103 11.85 7.36 14.18
C VAL A 103 12.46 7.37 12.76
N ASP A 104 13.72 6.97 12.62
CA ASP A 104 14.45 7.04 11.34
C ASP A 104 13.98 5.96 10.36
N SER A 105 13.29 6.41 9.30
CA SER A 105 12.86 5.60 8.16
C SER A 105 13.98 5.26 7.19
N ALA A 106 15.17 5.86 7.30
CA ALA A 106 16.29 5.56 6.40
C ALA A 106 16.91 4.19 6.71
N VAL A 107 17.04 3.31 5.71
CA VAL A 107 17.86 2.09 5.77
C VAL A 107 19.04 2.19 4.82
N ARG A 108 20.16 1.51 5.11
CA ARG A 108 21.29 1.38 4.18
C ARG A 108 21.32 0.01 3.53
N TRP A 109 21.71 -0.02 2.26
CA TRP A 109 21.94 -1.24 1.50
C TRP A 109 23.43 -1.50 1.33
N PRO A 110 23.87 -2.76 1.22
CA PRO A 110 25.29 -3.12 1.11
C PRO A 110 25.95 -2.51 -0.14
N GLU A 111 27.28 -2.45 -0.13
CA GLU A 111 28.04 -2.00 -1.30
C GLU A 111 28.00 -3.07 -2.40
N ARG A 112 28.12 -2.67 -3.67
CA ARG A 112 28.17 -3.62 -4.80
C ARG A 112 29.29 -4.67 -4.65
N SER A 113 30.40 -4.29 -4.02
CA SER A 113 31.56 -5.14 -3.71
C SER A 113 31.35 -6.10 -2.54
N SER A 114 30.45 -5.78 -1.60
CA SER A 114 30.18 -6.58 -0.39
C SER A 114 28.80 -7.25 -0.38
N CYS A 115 27.96 -6.96 -1.37
CA CYS A 115 26.63 -7.53 -1.51
C CYS A 115 26.69 -9.02 -1.86
N VAL A 116 26.39 -9.86 -0.88
CA VAL A 116 26.09 -11.27 -1.08
C VAL A 116 24.57 -11.42 -1.15
N ALA A 117 24.02 -11.47 -2.36
CA ALA A 117 22.59 -11.74 -2.53
C ALA A 117 22.28 -13.20 -2.19
N GLU A 118 21.22 -13.43 -1.42
CA GLU A 118 20.83 -14.77 -1.00
C GLU A 118 19.87 -15.39 -2.02
N PRO A 119 20.04 -16.68 -2.38
CA PRO A 119 19.07 -17.40 -3.19
C PRO A 119 17.78 -17.63 -2.39
N GLY A 120 16.69 -17.06 -2.88
CA GLY A 120 15.34 -17.24 -2.34
C GLY A 120 14.61 -18.46 -2.89
N ALA A 121 13.39 -18.67 -2.40
CA ALA A 121 12.55 -19.76 -2.88
C ALA A 121 12.29 -19.65 -4.40
N ARG A 122 12.31 -20.81 -5.09
CA ARG A 122 12.05 -20.93 -6.53
C ARG A 122 12.96 -20.10 -7.46
N GLY A 123 14.17 -19.74 -7.02
CA GLY A 123 15.09 -18.93 -7.83
C GLY A 123 14.85 -17.42 -7.73
N ALA A 124 14.09 -16.96 -6.73
CA ALA A 124 14.07 -15.55 -6.38
C ALA A 124 15.45 -15.10 -5.85
N ILE A 125 15.74 -13.81 -5.92
CA ILE A 125 17.00 -13.24 -5.40
C ILE A 125 16.69 -12.25 -4.28
N ILE A 126 17.37 -12.42 -3.14
CA ILE A 126 17.11 -11.65 -1.92
C ILE A 126 18.30 -10.74 -1.61
N VAL A 127 18.03 -9.45 -1.45
CA VAL A 127 18.98 -8.44 -0.97
C VAL A 127 18.41 -7.87 0.33
N LYS A 128 19.25 -7.74 1.37
CA LYS A 128 18.87 -7.22 2.70
C LYS A 128 19.55 -5.88 2.96
N SER A 129 18.88 -4.99 3.69
CA SER A 129 19.50 -3.79 4.27
C SER A 129 20.52 -4.20 5.33
N GLU A 130 21.56 -3.39 5.54
CA GLU A 130 22.58 -3.60 6.57
C GLU A 130 21.98 -3.72 7.98
N GLU A 131 20.90 -2.99 8.27
CA GLU A 131 20.19 -3.03 9.55
C GLU A 131 19.12 -4.14 9.65
N GLY A 132 18.96 -4.96 8.61
CA GLY A 132 17.92 -6.02 8.54
C GLY A 132 16.46 -5.54 8.51
N ARG A 133 16.21 -4.22 8.49
CA ARG A 133 14.86 -3.60 8.50
C ARG A 133 14.14 -3.60 7.16
N ALA A 134 14.84 -3.89 6.07
CA ALA A 134 14.28 -4.01 4.73
C ALA A 134 14.91 -5.18 3.96
N VAL A 135 14.09 -5.83 3.13
CA VAL A 135 14.48 -6.95 2.29
C VAL A 135 13.81 -6.76 0.93
N LEU A 136 14.61 -6.67 -0.14
CA LEU A 136 14.13 -6.71 -1.52
C LEU A 136 14.21 -8.15 -2.03
N ILE A 137 13.14 -8.61 -2.67
CA ILE A 137 13.00 -9.96 -3.22
C ILE A 137 12.64 -9.82 -4.70
N LEU A 138 13.62 -10.03 -5.58
CA LEU A 138 13.42 -10.07 -7.03
C LEU A 138 12.82 -11.42 -7.42
N SER A 139 11.76 -11.40 -8.23
CA SER A 139 11.10 -12.63 -8.70
C SER A 139 11.99 -13.46 -9.64
N PRO A 140 11.75 -14.77 -9.79
CA PRO A 140 12.51 -15.62 -10.70
C PRO A 140 12.41 -15.22 -12.18
N SER A 141 11.35 -14.50 -12.57
CA SER A 141 11.21 -13.96 -13.94
C SER A 141 12.02 -12.68 -14.18
N GLY A 142 12.53 -12.04 -13.12
CA GLY A 142 13.20 -10.73 -13.17
C GLY A 142 12.29 -9.55 -13.51
N LYS A 143 10.97 -9.75 -13.72
CA LYS A 143 10.03 -8.69 -14.16
C LYS A 143 9.29 -8.01 -13.02
N GLU A 144 9.11 -8.68 -11.90
CA GLU A 144 8.49 -8.11 -10.70
C GLU A 144 9.37 -8.31 -9.46
N PHE A 145 9.16 -7.49 -8.43
CA PHE A 145 9.84 -7.63 -7.14
C PHE A 145 8.92 -7.23 -5.99
N SER A 146 9.19 -7.75 -4.80
CA SER A 146 8.56 -7.30 -3.56
C SER A 146 9.59 -6.71 -2.60
N VAL A 147 9.12 -5.86 -1.71
CA VAL A 147 9.91 -5.28 -0.62
C VAL A 147 9.20 -5.54 0.69
N GLN A 148 9.89 -6.22 1.59
CA GLN A 148 9.45 -6.45 2.96
C GLN A 148 10.19 -5.47 3.87
N PHE A 149 9.48 -4.68 4.67
CA PHE A 149 10.11 -3.69 5.54
C PHE A 149 9.36 -3.47 6.86
N THR A 150 10.11 -3.06 7.89
CA THR A 150 9.55 -2.62 9.18
C THR A 150 8.93 -1.24 9.05
N CYS A 151 7.64 -1.11 9.38
CA CYS A 151 6.89 0.15 9.35
C CYS A 151 6.25 0.44 10.71
N ASN A 152 6.34 1.68 11.18
CA ASN A 152 5.60 2.14 12.36
C ASN A 152 4.08 2.04 12.13
N LEU A 153 3.32 1.74 13.19
CA LEU A 153 1.87 1.71 13.13
C LEU A 153 1.28 3.11 12.84
N SER A 154 0.07 3.14 12.29
CA SER A 154 -0.67 4.39 12.07
C SER A 154 -0.93 5.10 13.39
N GLN A 155 -0.61 6.39 13.47
CA GLN A 155 -0.77 7.22 14.68
C GLN A 155 -1.69 8.42 14.45
N ASN A 156 -2.09 9.09 15.55
CA ASN A 156 -2.74 10.39 15.50
C ASN A 156 -1.67 11.49 15.37
N LYS A 157 -1.90 12.53 14.53
CA LYS A 157 -0.94 13.64 14.34
C LYS A 157 -0.52 14.32 15.66
N ASN A 158 -1.40 14.36 16.65
CA ASN A 158 -1.13 14.98 17.96
C ASN A 158 -0.07 14.23 18.79
N GLN A 159 0.30 12.99 18.44
CA GLN A 159 1.40 12.27 19.09
C GLN A 159 2.75 12.64 18.45
N LEU A 160 2.80 12.85 17.12
CA LEU A 160 4.02 13.25 16.41
C LEU A 160 4.53 14.65 16.81
N CYS A 161 3.65 15.60 17.14
CA CYS A 161 4.08 16.94 17.55
C CYS A 161 4.67 17.02 18.98
N SER A 162 4.67 15.93 19.75
CA SER A 162 5.22 15.91 21.12
C SER A 162 6.74 15.74 21.16
N SER A 163 7.35 15.28 20.05
CA SER A 163 8.76 14.88 19.97
C SER A 163 9.66 15.88 19.21
N GLU A 164 9.10 16.79 18.40
CA GLU A 164 9.87 17.89 17.79
C GLU A 164 10.08 19.04 18.78
N SER A 165 11.09 18.91 19.65
CA SER A 165 11.58 20.07 20.43
C SER A 165 12.34 21.04 19.52
N SER A 166 11.69 22.15 19.17
CA SER A 166 12.29 23.26 18.42
C SER A 166 13.63 23.71 19.01
N PRO A 167 14.68 23.95 18.21
CA PRO A 167 15.87 24.66 18.69
C PRO A 167 15.50 26.10 19.03
N GLY A 168 15.89 26.54 20.22
CA GLY A 168 15.33 27.74 20.85
C GLY A 168 15.59 29.03 20.09
N ARG A 169 14.62 29.95 20.17
CA ARG A 169 14.85 31.39 20.15
C ARG A 169 14.23 32.00 21.39
N GLU A 170 14.99 32.87 22.03
CA GLU A 170 14.72 33.38 23.37
C GLU A 170 13.52 34.33 23.38
N ALA A 171 12.90 34.47 24.55
CA ALA A 171 11.80 35.41 24.76
C ALA A 171 12.29 36.86 24.63
N GLY A 172 11.83 37.55 23.60
CA GLY A 172 11.90 38.99 23.46
C GLY A 172 10.53 39.62 23.73
N ASP A 173 10.47 40.43 24.77
CA ASP A 173 9.26 41.09 25.28
C ASP A 173 8.61 42.02 24.25
N LEU A 174 7.27 41.99 24.13
CA LEU A 174 6.42 43.15 23.80
C LEU A 174 4.94 42.79 23.78
N ILE A 175 4.25 43.10 24.88
CA ILE A 175 2.80 43.30 24.88
C ILE A 175 2.51 44.62 24.15
N HIS A 176 1.68 44.60 23.11
CA HIS A 176 0.84 45.75 22.83
C HIS A 176 -0.55 45.35 22.32
N LEU A 177 -1.56 45.92 22.98
CA LEU A 177 -2.97 45.74 22.66
C LEU A 177 -3.40 46.73 21.55
N SER A 178 -4.34 46.29 20.72
CA SER A 178 -5.38 47.14 20.13
C SER A 178 -6.65 46.27 20.07
N SER A 179 -7.56 46.39 21.02
CA SER A 179 -8.59 47.44 21.08
C SER A 179 -9.69 47.20 20.04
N ASN A 180 -10.74 46.51 20.51
CA ASN A 180 -12.10 46.64 19.99
C ASN A 180 -12.91 47.37 21.07
N ASP A 181 -13.32 48.59 20.77
CA ASP A 181 -14.35 49.38 21.45
C ASP A 181 -15.61 49.34 20.53
N GLU A 182 -16.87 49.49 20.94
CA GLU A 182 -17.48 49.90 22.21
C GLU A 182 -18.75 49.03 22.47
N THR A 183 -19.06 48.72 23.72
CA THR A 183 -20.46 48.66 24.21
C THR A 183 -20.50 49.14 25.65
N LYS A 184 -21.18 50.27 25.88
CA LYS A 184 -21.22 50.97 27.18
C LYS A 184 -22.23 50.37 28.16
N ASP A 185 -21.79 50.30 29.43
CA ASP A 185 -22.47 50.58 30.72
C ASP A 185 -24.02 50.48 30.80
N VAL A 186 -24.63 49.98 31.88
CA VAL A 186 -24.66 50.63 33.21
C VAL A 186 -24.87 49.63 34.38
N ASP A 187 -24.09 49.88 35.43
CA ASP A 187 -24.20 49.59 36.88
C ASP A 187 -25.50 48.99 37.48
N HIS A 188 -25.34 48.06 38.44
CA HIS A 188 -25.85 48.23 39.83
C HIS A 188 -25.48 47.06 40.81
N SER A 189 -24.59 47.38 41.76
CA SER A 189 -24.78 47.18 43.21
C SER A 189 -25.01 45.79 43.89
N ARG A 190 -24.10 45.48 44.84
CA ARG A 190 -24.36 45.05 46.25
C ARG A 190 -24.60 43.56 46.60
N GLY A 191 -23.65 42.94 47.32
CA GLY A 191 -23.84 41.69 48.07
C GLY A 191 -22.61 41.27 48.89
N SER A 192 -22.72 41.10 50.21
CA SER A 192 -21.59 40.89 51.15
C SER A 192 -21.77 39.64 52.03
N ARG A 193 -20.68 38.84 52.20
CA ARG A 193 -20.30 37.90 53.30
C ARG A 193 -19.06 37.09 52.81
N ARG A 194 -17.89 36.95 53.48
CA ARG A 194 -17.52 36.57 54.88
C ARG A 194 -18.00 35.16 55.28
N ASP A 195 -17.18 34.21 55.78
CA ASP A 195 -15.82 34.26 56.37
C ASP A 195 -14.97 32.97 56.12
N GLU A 196 -13.64 33.15 56.01
CA GLU A 196 -12.44 32.41 56.53
C GLU A 196 -12.30 30.84 56.63
N PRO A 197 -11.06 30.30 56.73
CA PRO A 197 -10.70 28.89 56.45
C PRO A 197 -10.31 28.02 57.66
N ILE A 198 -9.97 26.74 57.43
CA ILE A 198 -9.40 25.82 58.42
C ILE A 198 -7.94 25.41 58.08
N ARG A 199 -7.14 25.31 59.14
CA ARG A 199 -5.68 25.13 59.22
C ARG A 199 -5.42 24.01 60.27
N SER A 200 -4.35 23.19 60.29
CA SER A 200 -3.04 23.17 59.61
C SER A 200 -2.42 21.74 59.69
N ARG A 201 -1.20 21.54 59.15
CA ARG A 201 -0.16 20.54 59.55
C ARG A 201 -0.38 19.06 59.09
N SER A 202 0.66 18.25 58.82
CA SER A 202 2.11 18.42 59.09
C SER A 202 3.06 17.52 58.25
N LEU A 203 4.23 18.09 57.94
CA LEU A 203 5.59 17.48 57.87
C LEU A 203 5.99 16.46 56.78
N SER A 204 7.08 16.80 56.08
CA SER A 204 7.89 15.99 55.13
C SER A 204 9.02 15.23 55.88
N PRO A 205 9.83 14.32 55.26
CA PRO A 205 10.92 14.76 54.37
C PRO A 205 11.38 13.80 53.23
N GLY A 206 11.79 14.41 52.11
CA GLY A 206 13.03 14.14 51.37
C GLY A 206 13.40 12.73 50.89
N THR A 207 13.28 12.50 49.57
CA THR A 207 14.21 11.65 48.81
C THR A 207 14.73 12.36 47.56
N THR A 208 16.04 12.20 47.37
CA THR A 208 16.90 12.63 46.28
C THR A 208 16.25 12.82 44.90
N SER A 209 16.52 13.98 44.30
CA SER A 209 16.36 14.23 42.87
C SER A 209 17.22 13.26 42.04
N THR A 210 16.59 12.24 41.47
CA THR A 210 17.14 11.51 40.32
C THR A 210 16.69 12.23 39.07
N ALA A 211 17.62 12.65 38.21
CA ALA A 211 17.26 13.21 36.90
C ALA A 211 16.56 12.12 36.07
N GLN A 212 15.23 12.18 35.96
CA GLN A 212 14.51 11.34 35.02
C GLN A 212 14.90 11.78 33.61
N SER A 213 15.66 10.91 32.92
CA SER A 213 15.68 10.93 31.46
C SER A 213 14.24 10.89 30.95
N LYS A 214 13.93 11.68 29.92
CA LYS A 214 12.64 11.55 29.21
C LYS A 214 12.44 10.08 28.87
N PRO A 215 11.24 9.50 29.06
CA PRO A 215 10.95 8.19 28.52
C PRO A 215 11.10 8.28 26.98
N GLU A 216 11.94 7.44 26.41
CA GLU A 216 11.93 7.22 24.96
C GLU A 216 10.54 6.72 24.58
N GLU A 217 9.89 7.38 23.61
CA GLU A 217 8.57 6.96 23.15
C GLU A 217 8.71 5.59 22.46
N MET A 218 8.25 4.54 23.15
CA MET A 218 8.24 3.17 22.65
C MET A 218 7.16 3.05 21.56
N PHE A 219 7.57 3.23 20.31
CA PHE A 219 6.69 3.01 19.17
C PHE A 219 6.43 1.52 18.97
N GLN A 220 5.31 1.22 18.32
CA GLN A 220 5.04 -0.12 17.78
C GLN A 220 5.24 -0.08 16.26
N SER A 221 5.81 -1.17 15.74
CA SER A 221 6.00 -1.40 14.32
C SER A 221 5.46 -2.77 13.91
N THR A 222 5.31 -2.99 12.61
CA THR A 222 5.00 -4.29 12.02
C THR A 222 5.66 -4.43 10.65
N THR A 223 5.67 -5.65 10.12
CA THR A 223 6.22 -5.95 8.80
C THR A 223 5.18 -5.67 7.71
N VAL A 224 5.56 -4.88 6.71
CA VAL A 224 4.77 -4.62 5.50
C VAL A 224 5.44 -5.27 4.30
N ILE A 225 4.64 -5.80 3.38
CA ILE A 225 5.12 -6.28 2.07
C ILE A 225 4.41 -5.49 0.97
N GLN A 226 5.18 -4.71 0.22
CA GLN A 226 4.75 -4.04 -1.01
C GLN A 226 5.28 -4.78 -2.24
N HIS A 227 4.60 -4.61 -3.37
CA HIS A 227 4.89 -5.34 -4.61
C HIS A 227 4.88 -4.43 -5.83
N HIS A 228 5.95 -4.51 -6.62
CA HIS A 228 6.31 -3.56 -7.66
C HIS A 228 6.65 -4.26 -8.98
N SER A 229 6.49 -3.56 -10.11
CA SER A 229 7.09 -3.95 -11.39
C SER A 229 8.55 -3.48 -11.43
N THR A 230 9.42 -4.22 -12.12
CA THR A 230 10.80 -3.77 -12.39
C THR A 230 10.92 -2.83 -13.59
N SER A 231 9.80 -2.59 -14.29
CA SER A 231 9.69 -1.69 -15.46
C SER A 231 9.58 -0.22 -15.04
N GLU A 232 8.76 0.06 -14.02
CA GLU A 232 8.56 1.39 -13.43
C GLU A 232 8.70 1.30 -11.90
N PRO A 233 9.94 1.13 -11.37
CA PRO A 233 10.16 1.06 -9.93
C PRO A 233 10.02 2.45 -9.29
N ASP A 234 9.65 2.50 -8.01
CA ASP A 234 9.84 3.71 -7.20
C ASP A 234 11.34 4.02 -7.08
N PRO A 235 11.80 5.27 -7.29
CA PRO A 235 13.20 5.68 -7.12
C PRO A 235 13.84 5.20 -5.81
N VAL A 236 13.06 5.07 -4.74
CA VAL A 236 13.53 4.61 -3.43
C VAL A 236 14.06 3.17 -3.45
N TRP A 237 13.68 2.36 -4.46
CA TRP A 237 14.12 0.98 -4.63
C TRP A 237 15.15 0.78 -5.75
N PHE A 238 15.59 1.83 -6.47
CA PHE A 238 16.53 1.70 -7.59
C PHE A 238 17.86 1.04 -7.19
N TYR A 239 18.47 1.47 -6.08
CA TYR A 239 19.73 0.91 -5.62
C TYR A 239 19.65 -0.60 -5.27
N PRO A 240 18.77 -1.06 -4.37
CA PRO A 240 18.67 -2.49 -4.05
C PRO A 240 18.19 -3.34 -5.22
N LEU A 241 17.35 -2.82 -6.12
CA LEU A 241 16.98 -3.53 -7.35
C LEU A 241 18.19 -3.73 -8.27
N SER A 242 19.11 -2.76 -8.33
CA SER A 242 20.36 -2.90 -9.10
C SER A 242 21.27 -3.99 -8.51
N LEU A 243 21.32 -4.14 -7.19
CA LEU A 243 22.07 -5.22 -6.53
C LEU A 243 21.49 -6.61 -6.84
N ALA A 244 20.16 -6.74 -6.82
CA ALA A 244 19.50 -8.01 -7.12
C ALA A 244 19.71 -8.42 -8.59
N ARG A 245 19.64 -7.47 -9.53
CA ARG A 245 19.92 -7.70 -10.96
C ARG A 245 21.37 -8.11 -11.22
N LEU A 246 22.36 -7.44 -10.59
CA LEU A 246 23.77 -7.84 -10.69
C LEU A 246 24.05 -9.26 -10.18
N SER A 247 23.11 -9.85 -9.43
CA SER A 247 23.21 -11.20 -8.88
C SER A 247 22.46 -12.25 -9.71
N THR A 248 21.77 -11.88 -10.81
CA THR A 248 21.11 -12.86 -11.70
C THR A 248 22.14 -13.53 -12.61
N PRO A 249 22.28 -14.88 -12.58
CA PRO A 249 23.18 -15.57 -13.49
C PRO A 249 22.59 -15.61 -14.91
N GLY A 250 23.07 -14.75 -15.82
CA GLY A 250 22.66 -14.81 -17.23
C GLY A 250 22.98 -13.62 -18.14
N GLU A 251 23.32 -12.42 -17.63
CA GLU A 251 23.52 -11.23 -18.49
C GLU A 251 24.85 -11.18 -19.28
N ASP A 252 25.75 -12.16 -19.11
CA ASP A 252 27.05 -12.23 -19.80
C ASP A 252 27.02 -12.92 -21.20
N GLY A 253 25.83 -13.15 -21.79
CA GLY A 253 25.68 -14.04 -22.96
C GLY A 253 24.72 -13.59 -24.07
N ALA A 254 25.20 -12.73 -24.97
CA ALA A 254 24.74 -12.48 -26.35
C ALA A 254 23.31 -11.92 -26.62
N ASP A 255 23.27 -10.91 -27.52
CA ASP A 255 22.10 -10.25 -28.13
C ASP A 255 20.98 -9.71 -27.21
N GLY A 256 21.15 -8.44 -26.81
CA GLY A 256 20.19 -7.71 -25.98
C GLY A 256 20.21 -6.18 -26.15
N GLU A 257 20.58 -5.64 -27.33
CA GLU A 257 20.61 -4.19 -27.61
C GLU A 257 19.22 -3.52 -27.66
N ARG A 258 18.46 -3.56 -26.56
CA ARG A 258 17.32 -2.63 -26.37
C ARG A 258 16.83 -2.35 -24.96
N GLY A 259 17.28 -3.08 -23.93
CA GLY A 259 16.79 -2.90 -22.55
C GLY A 259 17.83 -2.36 -21.54
N SER A 260 19.11 -2.71 -21.70
CA SER A 260 20.18 -2.49 -20.71
C SER A 260 20.74 -1.07 -20.66
N ASN A 261 20.54 -0.27 -21.71
CA ASN A 261 21.18 1.03 -21.88
C ASN A 261 20.69 2.16 -20.95
N LEU A 262 19.61 1.96 -20.17
CA LEU A 262 19.07 3.02 -19.30
C LEU A 262 19.78 3.11 -17.92
N LEU A 263 20.46 2.06 -17.48
CA LEU A 263 21.09 1.98 -16.15
C LEU A 263 22.62 1.82 -16.17
N GLN A 264 23.23 1.43 -17.29
CA GLN A 264 24.69 1.43 -17.43
C GLN A 264 25.28 2.83 -17.74
N LYS A 265 24.44 3.82 -18.07
CA LYS A 265 24.90 5.16 -18.53
C LYS A 265 24.67 6.31 -17.54
N SER A 266 24.00 6.06 -16.42
CA SER A 266 23.96 6.97 -15.28
C SER A 266 25.14 6.69 -14.35
N ASP A 267 25.92 7.71 -14.00
CA ASP A 267 27.12 7.60 -13.15
C ASP A 267 26.92 6.67 -11.95
N ALA A 268 27.58 5.51 -11.99
CA ALA A 268 27.48 4.45 -10.98
C ALA A 268 27.92 4.89 -9.57
N SER A 269 28.57 6.05 -9.46
CA SER A 269 29.03 6.70 -8.23
C SER A 269 27.96 7.50 -7.48
N ASN A 270 26.80 7.78 -8.10
CA ASN A 270 25.86 8.79 -7.58
C ASN A 270 24.47 8.24 -7.21
N ILE A 271 24.26 6.92 -7.25
CA ILE A 271 23.01 6.31 -6.75
C ILE A 271 23.11 6.15 -5.23
N GLN A 272 22.24 6.85 -4.50
CA GLN A 272 22.24 6.87 -3.04
C GLN A 272 21.96 5.47 -2.45
N ARG A 273 22.89 4.95 -1.63
CA ARG A 273 22.80 3.65 -0.94
C ARG A 273 21.69 3.55 0.12
N SER A 274 21.03 4.66 0.46
CA SER A 274 20.02 4.71 1.51
C SER A 274 18.61 4.91 0.95
N SER A 275 17.67 4.06 1.38
CA SER A 275 16.25 4.15 1.02
C SER A 275 15.45 4.69 2.20
N GLN A 276 14.48 5.57 1.93
CA GLN A 276 13.51 6.04 2.91
C GLN A 276 12.31 5.11 2.94
N LEU A 277 12.13 4.34 4.02
CA LEU A 277 11.03 3.39 4.14
C LEU A 277 9.67 4.11 4.17
N PRO A 278 8.64 3.58 3.45
CA PRO A 278 7.31 4.16 3.46
C PRO A 278 6.71 4.25 4.86
N GLN A 279 6.33 5.46 5.27
CA GLN A 279 5.68 5.68 6.56
C GLN A 279 4.18 5.39 6.49
N ALA A 280 3.62 4.79 7.53
CA ALA A 280 2.18 4.56 7.63
C ALA A 280 1.37 5.86 7.54
N LEU A 281 0.15 5.75 7.00
CA LEU A 281 -0.82 6.84 6.97
C LEU A 281 -1.36 7.15 8.37
N PRO A 282 -1.78 8.40 8.66
CA PRO A 282 -2.37 8.75 9.95
C PRO A 282 -3.71 8.04 10.18
N LEU A 283 -4.05 7.78 11.45
CA LEU A 283 -5.31 7.14 11.84
C LEU A 283 -6.56 7.92 11.39
N THR A 284 -6.43 9.23 11.19
CA THR A 284 -7.50 10.14 10.77
C THR A 284 -7.19 10.76 9.40
N CYS A 285 -8.17 10.67 8.49
CA CYS A 285 -8.16 11.43 7.24
C CYS A 285 -8.48 12.91 7.51
N SER A 286 -7.71 13.83 6.91
CA SER A 286 -7.99 15.28 6.92
C SER A 286 -9.06 15.71 5.92
N ALA A 287 -9.42 14.85 4.97
CA ALA A 287 -10.27 15.16 3.83
C ALA A 287 -11.39 14.11 3.57
N PRO A 288 -12.10 13.57 4.60
CA PRO A 288 -13.03 12.45 4.43
C PRO A 288 -14.28 12.76 3.57
N HIS A 289 -14.54 14.04 3.31
CA HIS A 289 -15.60 14.49 2.40
C HIS A 289 -15.22 14.31 0.91
N TRP A 290 -13.95 14.09 0.58
CA TRP A 290 -13.49 13.76 -0.77
C TRP A 290 -13.55 12.25 -1.09
N HIS A 291 -13.84 11.40 -0.10
CA HIS A 291 -13.99 9.96 -0.33
C HIS A 291 -15.21 9.67 -1.21
N ARG A 292 -14.96 9.16 -2.42
CA ARG A 292 -16.00 8.74 -3.37
C ARG A 292 -16.38 7.28 -3.10
N TRP A 293 -17.66 6.96 -3.25
CA TRP A 293 -18.19 5.61 -3.04
C TRP A 293 -19.01 5.20 -4.26
N LYS A 294 -18.60 4.11 -4.90
CA LYS A 294 -19.17 3.59 -6.16
C LYS A 294 -20.40 2.77 -5.84
N ILE A 295 -21.57 3.32 -6.12
CA ILE A 295 -22.85 2.68 -5.83
C ILE A 295 -23.52 2.41 -7.18
N LYS A 296 -23.38 1.20 -7.72
CA LYS A 296 -24.09 0.80 -8.96
C LYS A 296 -25.60 0.83 -8.70
N ASP A 297 -26.34 1.48 -9.59
CA ASP A 297 -27.80 1.50 -9.57
C ASP A 297 -28.34 0.08 -9.82
N PRO A 298 -29.27 -0.45 -9.00
CA PRO A 298 -29.98 -1.69 -9.26
C PRO A 298 -30.63 -1.84 -10.65
N LEU A 299 -30.88 -0.75 -11.35
CA LEU A 299 -31.58 -0.69 -12.63
C LEU A 299 -30.66 -0.68 -13.87
N ALA A 300 -29.34 -0.56 -13.68
CA ALA A 300 -28.38 -0.75 -14.79
C ALA A 300 -28.44 -2.22 -15.27
N GLY A 301 -28.63 -2.42 -16.58
CA GLY A 301 -29.01 -3.71 -17.18
C GLY A 301 -28.02 -4.86 -16.95
N LYS A 302 -28.49 -6.11 -17.11
CA LYS A 302 -27.70 -7.33 -16.88
C LYS A 302 -26.90 -7.79 -18.11
N ASP A 303 -25.86 -7.05 -18.50
CA ASP A 303 -24.90 -7.54 -19.50
C ASP A 303 -23.65 -8.10 -18.79
N HIS A 304 -23.73 -9.40 -18.48
CA HIS A 304 -22.89 -10.09 -17.50
C HIS A 304 -21.42 -10.35 -17.90
N LEU A 305 -20.93 -9.83 -19.03
CA LEU A 305 -19.51 -9.95 -19.43
C LEU A 305 -18.79 -8.61 -19.60
N ASP A 306 -19.44 -7.58 -20.14
CA ASP A 306 -18.77 -6.32 -20.49
C ASP A 306 -18.87 -5.24 -19.40
N GLN A 307 -19.79 -5.37 -18.44
CA GLN A 307 -19.96 -4.38 -17.35
C GLN A 307 -19.05 -4.58 -16.13
N ASP A 308 -18.13 -5.56 -16.18
CA ASP A 308 -17.23 -5.86 -15.06
C ASP A 308 -15.97 -4.99 -15.03
N LEU A 309 -15.66 -4.33 -16.16
CA LEU A 309 -14.51 -3.42 -16.29
C LEU A 309 -14.81 -2.06 -15.63
N PRO A 310 -13.92 -1.50 -14.79
CA PRO A 310 -14.16 -0.22 -14.15
C PRO A 310 -14.04 0.97 -15.12
N THR A 311 -14.88 1.99 -14.92
CA THR A 311 -14.84 3.28 -15.65
C THR A 311 -13.73 4.23 -15.15
N GLU A 312 -13.10 3.90 -14.01
CA GLU A 312 -12.01 4.68 -13.43
C GLU A 312 -10.68 3.96 -13.61
N LEU A 313 -9.59 4.72 -13.67
CA LEU A 313 -8.24 4.19 -13.89
C LEU A 313 -7.87 3.17 -12.80
N VAL A 314 -7.73 1.92 -13.25
CA VAL A 314 -7.28 0.78 -12.44
C VAL A 314 -5.76 0.83 -12.35
N LYS A 315 -5.23 0.61 -11.15
CA LYS A 315 -3.79 0.43 -10.91
C LYS A 315 -3.43 -1.04 -10.82
N VAL A 316 -4.19 -1.81 -10.03
CA VAL A 316 -4.05 -3.27 -9.90
C VAL A 316 -5.43 -3.92 -9.80
N MET A 317 -5.59 -5.08 -10.43
CA MET A 317 -6.74 -5.96 -10.31
C MET A 317 -6.27 -7.37 -9.96
N TRP A 318 -6.94 -8.05 -9.04
CA TRP A 318 -6.76 -9.47 -8.77
C TRP A 318 -8.07 -10.22 -8.98
N CYS A 319 -8.03 -11.30 -9.75
CA CYS A 319 -9.20 -12.14 -10.02
C CYS A 319 -8.76 -13.59 -10.23
N GLN A 320 -9.43 -14.54 -9.55
CA GLN A 320 -9.23 -15.99 -9.74
C GLN A 320 -7.75 -16.42 -9.58
N GLY A 321 -7.02 -15.84 -8.61
CA GLY A 321 -5.61 -16.14 -8.36
C GLY A 321 -4.61 -15.32 -9.19
N VAL A 322 -5.06 -14.62 -10.25
CA VAL A 322 -4.19 -13.88 -11.17
C VAL A 322 -4.22 -12.38 -10.86
N THR A 323 -3.03 -11.77 -10.75
CA THR A 323 -2.86 -10.32 -10.61
C THR A 323 -2.62 -9.68 -11.98
N TYR A 324 -3.24 -8.53 -12.23
CA TYR A 324 -3.09 -7.68 -13.41
C TYR A 324 -2.72 -6.28 -12.91
N ARG A 325 -1.56 -5.76 -13.28
CA ARG A 325 -1.06 -4.42 -12.94
C ARG A 325 -1.08 -3.57 -14.19
N ILE A 326 -1.67 -2.38 -14.11
CA ILE A 326 -1.59 -1.37 -15.17
C ILE A 326 -0.35 -0.52 -14.88
N LEU A 327 0.51 -0.38 -15.88
CA LEU A 327 1.68 0.50 -15.86
C LEU A 327 1.33 1.72 -16.71
N SER A 328 1.08 2.84 -16.04
CA SER A 328 0.53 4.07 -16.60
C SER A 328 1.64 4.99 -17.16
N GLY A 329 2.44 4.46 -18.08
CA GLY A 329 3.49 5.19 -18.80
C GLY A 329 2.98 5.92 -20.06
N ALA A 330 3.90 6.37 -20.91
CA ALA A 330 3.59 7.02 -22.20
C ALA A 330 2.75 6.14 -23.16
N VAL A 331 2.81 4.82 -22.97
CA VAL A 331 1.87 3.86 -23.54
C VAL A 331 1.54 2.87 -22.42
N SER A 332 0.26 2.70 -22.09
CA SER A 332 -0.16 1.82 -21.00
C SER A 332 0.18 0.36 -21.29
N VAL A 333 0.77 -0.33 -20.31
CA VAL A 333 1.10 -1.76 -20.37
C VAL A 333 0.36 -2.49 -19.27
N VAL A 334 -0.20 -3.66 -19.57
CA VAL A 334 -0.66 -4.62 -18.56
C VAL A 334 0.44 -5.65 -18.30
N GLU A 335 0.89 -5.70 -17.06
CA GLU A 335 1.73 -6.76 -16.50
C GLU A 335 0.84 -7.74 -15.74
N VAL A 336 1.02 -9.04 -15.97
CA VAL A 336 0.15 -10.10 -15.43
C VAL A 336 0.98 -11.15 -14.72
N SER A 337 0.66 -11.40 -13.45
CA SER A 337 1.33 -12.37 -12.59
C SER A 337 0.35 -13.52 -12.29
N PRO A 338 0.49 -14.71 -12.92
CA PRO A 338 -0.41 -15.84 -12.72
C PRO A 338 -0.23 -16.59 -11.38
N GLY A 339 0.78 -16.21 -10.59
CA GLY A 339 1.07 -16.81 -9.28
C GLY A 339 2.00 -18.03 -9.30
N ASP A 340 2.48 -18.46 -10.47
CA ASP A 340 3.48 -19.53 -10.62
C ASP A 340 4.95 -19.02 -10.56
N GLY A 341 5.15 -17.70 -10.61
CA GLY A 341 6.45 -17.02 -10.69
C GLY A 341 6.81 -16.52 -12.10
N SER A 342 5.98 -16.83 -13.10
CA SER A 342 6.06 -16.23 -14.43
C SER A 342 5.34 -14.87 -14.47
N VAL A 343 5.67 -14.06 -15.47
CA VAL A 343 5.00 -12.78 -15.74
C VAL A 343 4.71 -12.66 -17.24
N MET A 344 3.52 -12.20 -17.61
CA MET A 344 3.16 -11.82 -18.98
C MET A 344 3.01 -10.30 -19.09
N CYS A 345 3.62 -9.67 -20.09
CA CYS A 345 3.47 -8.25 -20.34
C CYS A 345 2.85 -8.01 -21.73
N SER A 346 1.84 -7.14 -21.82
CA SER A 346 1.37 -6.64 -23.13
C SER A 346 2.45 -5.78 -23.77
N ASN A 347 2.70 -5.95 -25.06
CA ASN A 347 3.55 -5.02 -25.79
C ASN A 347 2.77 -3.71 -26.01
N GLY A 348 3.18 -2.60 -25.38
CA GLY A 348 2.41 -1.35 -25.40
C GLY A 348 2.12 -0.83 -26.83
N VAL A 349 3.12 -0.88 -27.72
CA VAL A 349 2.96 -0.43 -29.12
C VAL A 349 2.17 -1.43 -29.95
N LEU A 350 2.20 -2.71 -29.59
CA LEU A 350 1.52 -3.81 -30.28
C LEU A 350 0.54 -4.49 -29.32
N SER A 351 -0.56 -3.81 -29.00
CA SER A 351 -1.53 -4.23 -27.97
C SER A 351 -2.15 -5.63 -28.15
N SER A 352 -2.01 -6.22 -29.35
CA SER A 352 -2.39 -7.61 -29.64
C SER A 352 -1.33 -8.66 -29.31
N TYR A 353 -0.13 -8.26 -28.86
CA TYR A 353 0.98 -9.15 -28.53
C TYR A 353 1.32 -9.13 -27.04
N PHE A 354 1.65 -10.29 -26.49
CA PHE A 354 2.03 -10.47 -25.10
C PHE A 354 3.30 -11.31 -24.98
N THR A 355 4.31 -10.81 -24.26
CA THR A 355 5.53 -11.56 -23.97
C THR A 355 5.43 -12.22 -22.60
N HIS A 356 5.64 -13.52 -22.54
CA HIS A 356 5.55 -14.34 -21.35
C HIS A 356 6.95 -14.78 -20.90
N HIS A 357 7.40 -14.25 -19.77
CA HIS A 357 8.67 -14.53 -19.15
C HIS A 357 8.51 -15.68 -18.15
N LYS A 358 8.86 -16.90 -18.58
CA LYS A 358 8.76 -18.12 -17.78
C LYS A 358 10.11 -18.48 -17.17
N PRO A 359 10.28 -18.46 -15.83
CA PRO A 359 11.46 -19.05 -15.21
C PRO A 359 11.47 -20.57 -15.47
N ASP A 360 12.59 -21.11 -15.92
CA ASP A 360 12.83 -22.55 -16.02
C ASP A 360 13.41 -23.06 -14.69
N PRO A 361 12.69 -23.95 -13.96
CA PRO A 361 13.16 -24.48 -12.69
C PRO A 361 14.45 -25.31 -12.77
N GLN A 362 14.85 -25.78 -13.96
CA GLN A 362 16.02 -26.66 -14.13
C GLN A 362 17.29 -25.90 -14.50
N SER A 363 17.20 -24.92 -15.40
CA SER A 363 18.36 -24.12 -15.84
C SER A 363 18.55 -22.82 -15.06
N GLY A 364 17.52 -22.34 -14.34
CA GLY A 364 17.52 -21.02 -13.72
C GLY A 364 17.41 -19.86 -14.72
N GLN A 365 17.31 -20.15 -16.03
CA GLN A 365 17.13 -19.14 -17.07
C GLN A 365 15.65 -18.78 -17.23
N VAL A 366 15.37 -17.60 -17.81
CA VAL A 366 14.02 -17.15 -18.14
C VAL A 366 13.76 -17.37 -19.63
N LYS A 367 12.82 -18.25 -19.96
CA LYS A 367 12.37 -18.48 -21.32
C LYS A 367 11.28 -17.47 -21.68
N GLU A 368 11.49 -16.72 -22.77
CA GLU A 368 10.48 -15.83 -23.32
C GLU A 368 9.61 -16.55 -24.36
N ILE A 369 8.29 -16.36 -24.29
CA ILE A 369 7.32 -16.88 -25.26
C ILE A 369 6.39 -15.73 -25.65
N THR A 370 6.31 -15.39 -26.93
CA THR A 370 5.38 -14.36 -27.42
C THR A 370 4.07 -14.98 -27.88
N TYR A 371 2.94 -14.41 -27.47
CA TYR A 371 1.60 -14.75 -27.93
C TYR A 371 0.98 -13.62 -28.73
N HIS A 372 0.09 -13.97 -29.66
CA HIS A 372 -0.81 -13.03 -30.35
C HIS A 372 -2.26 -13.31 -29.93
N LEU A 373 -3.08 -12.28 -29.68
CA LEU A 373 -4.45 -12.40 -29.17
C LEU A 373 -5.32 -13.37 -29.99
N ASP A 374 -5.23 -13.31 -31.32
CA ASP A 374 -6.08 -14.16 -32.18
C ASP A 374 -5.61 -15.62 -32.21
N ASN A 375 -4.33 -15.87 -31.91
CA ASN A 375 -3.66 -17.17 -32.03
C ASN A 375 -3.22 -17.72 -30.66
N LEU A 376 -4.01 -17.46 -29.61
CA LEU A 376 -3.75 -17.97 -28.26
C LEU A 376 -3.89 -19.50 -28.22
N PRO A 377 -2.95 -20.23 -27.57
CA PRO A 377 -2.97 -21.69 -27.53
C PRO A 377 -4.23 -22.22 -26.82
N PRO A 378 -4.71 -23.42 -27.18
CA PRO A 378 -5.80 -24.07 -26.46
C PRO A 378 -5.36 -24.48 -25.05
N ASP A 379 -6.31 -24.55 -24.14
CA ASP A 379 -6.07 -25.01 -22.77
C ASP A 379 -5.74 -26.51 -22.77
N ALA A 380 -4.72 -26.89 -22.00
CA ALA A 380 -4.28 -28.28 -21.88
C ALA A 380 -4.57 -28.84 -20.47
N PRO A 381 -4.94 -30.13 -20.34
CA PRO A 381 -5.12 -30.76 -19.03
C PRO A 381 -3.88 -30.60 -18.14
N GLY A 382 -4.09 -30.24 -16.87
CA GLY A 382 -3.02 -30.03 -15.89
C GLY A 382 -2.36 -28.65 -15.89
N GLN A 383 -2.77 -27.71 -16.76
CA GLN A 383 -2.36 -26.31 -16.66
C GLN A 383 -2.97 -25.64 -15.42
N LEU A 384 -2.18 -24.82 -14.72
CA LEU A 384 -2.64 -24.07 -13.54
C LEU A 384 -3.60 -22.91 -13.90
N TYR A 385 -3.52 -22.40 -15.13
CA TYR A 385 -4.37 -21.33 -15.66
C TYR A 385 -4.46 -21.45 -17.19
N SER A 386 -5.58 -20.95 -17.74
CA SER A 386 -5.76 -20.76 -19.17
C SER A 386 -4.99 -19.53 -19.65
N VAL A 387 -3.96 -19.72 -20.49
CA VAL A 387 -3.27 -18.59 -21.16
C VAL A 387 -4.27 -17.77 -21.96
N ARG A 388 -5.22 -18.43 -22.65
CA ARG A 388 -6.25 -17.77 -23.45
C ARG A 388 -7.12 -16.84 -22.60
N SER A 389 -7.62 -17.32 -21.46
CA SER A 389 -8.46 -16.54 -20.53
C SER A 389 -7.70 -15.37 -19.91
N VAL A 390 -6.47 -15.60 -19.45
CA VAL A 390 -5.61 -14.59 -18.81
C VAL A 390 -5.29 -13.46 -19.78
N VAL A 391 -4.76 -13.77 -20.97
CA VAL A 391 -4.36 -12.76 -21.95
C VAL A 391 -5.58 -12.03 -22.54
N SER A 392 -6.70 -12.72 -22.76
CA SER A 392 -7.96 -12.08 -23.21
C SER A 392 -8.56 -11.14 -22.16
N ARG A 393 -8.35 -11.40 -20.86
CA ARG A 393 -8.78 -10.47 -19.80
C ARG A 393 -7.84 -9.26 -19.73
N ALA A 394 -6.53 -9.49 -19.83
CA ALA A 394 -5.51 -8.45 -19.78
C ALA A 394 -5.70 -7.38 -20.89
N SER A 395 -5.93 -7.80 -22.14
CA SER A 395 -6.17 -6.87 -23.25
C SER A 395 -7.39 -5.97 -23.04
N ARG A 396 -8.49 -6.48 -22.50
CA ARG A 396 -9.67 -5.68 -22.14
C ARG A 396 -9.36 -4.62 -21.08
N SER A 397 -8.50 -4.93 -20.11
CA SER A 397 -8.08 -3.98 -19.06
C SER A 397 -7.24 -2.81 -19.61
N VAL A 398 -6.38 -3.02 -20.62
CA VAL A 398 -5.65 -1.93 -21.31
C VAL A 398 -6.62 -1.00 -22.04
N THR A 399 -7.61 -1.56 -22.74
CA THR A 399 -8.53 -0.78 -23.57
C THR A 399 -9.38 0.18 -22.75
N THR A 400 -9.69 -0.16 -21.49
CA THR A 400 -10.48 0.70 -20.60
C THR A 400 -9.69 1.82 -19.92
N SER A 401 -8.37 1.71 -19.78
CA SER A 401 -7.54 2.82 -19.26
C SER A 401 -7.13 3.83 -20.35
N SER A 402 -7.14 3.43 -21.63
CA SER A 402 -6.82 4.32 -22.76
C SER A 402 -8.00 5.15 -23.28
N GLY A 403 -9.22 4.91 -22.80
CA GLY A 403 -10.45 5.59 -23.23
C GLY A 403 -10.71 6.96 -22.58
N SER A 404 -9.77 7.90 -22.65
CA SER A 404 -9.96 9.31 -22.21
C SER A 404 -8.93 10.25 -22.84
N ILE A 405 -9.17 10.64 -24.10
CA ILE A 405 -8.54 11.79 -24.78
C ILE A 405 -9.65 12.58 -25.50
#